data_AF-A0AAD9X3V1-F1
#
_entry.id   AF-A0AAD9X3V1-F1
#
_cell.length_a   1.000
_cell.length_b   1.000
_cell.length_c   1.000
_cell.angle_alpha   90.00
_cell.angle_beta   90.00
_cell.angle_gamma   90.00
#
_symmetry.space_group_name_H-M   'P 1'
#
loop_
_entity.id
_entity.type
_entity.pdbx_description
1 polymer ?
#
loop_
_entity_poly.entity_id
_entity_poly.type
_entity_poly.pdbx_seq_one_letter_code
_entity_poly.pdbx_strand_id
1 'polypeptide(L)'
;MKKPQSAEECLSPTLVKSLIGYANRLIDENGAIEIHMEAGIIDDESGCFYLMGDDILQFCEMEEISVTAILTYMRLLYEQLKNRKMDDMYRFVDPSALSEETGYKNDHRAHELLSRMMVVGPHHLLLLPFNAGAFTMFAEKIGKMEMKCVTWRMIKCPQQPTGVECGYYVMRYMKDIVANHQNVPIMEKFNRRDAYSQAEVDEVRSEWAEFVGKFC
;
A
#
# COMPACT_ATOMS: atom_id res chain seq x y z
N MET A 1 -15.03 -39.42 5.31
CA MET A 1 -14.12 -38.38 4.78
C MET A 1 -14.85 -37.05 4.87
N LYS A 2 -14.33 -36.11 5.66
CA LYS A 2 -14.93 -34.77 5.83
C LYS A 2 -14.77 -33.99 4.52
N LYS A 3 -15.86 -33.38 4.04
CA LYS A 3 -15.80 -32.37 2.96
C LYS A 3 -14.88 -31.22 3.41
N PRO A 4 -14.06 -30.62 2.52
CA PRO A 4 -13.40 -29.37 2.83
C PRO A 4 -14.47 -28.30 3.06
N GLN A 5 -14.31 -27.54 4.15
CA GLN A 5 -15.15 -26.39 4.48
C GLN A 5 -14.95 -25.29 3.43
N SER A 6 -16.04 -24.57 3.14
CA SER A 6 -16.15 -23.54 2.11
C SER A 6 -15.19 -22.37 2.32
N ALA A 7 -14.67 -21.86 1.22
CA ALA A 7 -14.07 -20.53 1.12
C ALA A 7 -15.20 -19.50 1.01
N GLU A 8 -15.53 -18.84 2.11
CA GLU A 8 -16.40 -17.65 2.22
C GLU A 8 -15.74 -16.84 3.35
N GLU A 9 -15.21 -15.62 3.12
CA GLU A 9 -15.88 -14.45 2.56
C GLU A 9 -15.04 -13.79 1.46
N CYS A 10 -15.57 -13.83 0.23
CA CYS A 10 -15.25 -12.88 -0.82
C CYS A 10 -15.88 -11.52 -0.47
N LEU A 11 -15.45 -10.44 -1.12
CA LEU A 11 -16.15 -9.16 -1.14
C LEU A 11 -17.67 -9.37 -1.23
N SER A 12 -18.43 -8.87 -0.24
CA SER A 12 -19.88 -9.05 -0.22
C SER A 12 -20.49 -8.56 -1.54
N PRO A 13 -21.24 -9.39 -2.29
CA PRO A 13 -21.83 -8.99 -3.55
C PRO A 13 -22.70 -7.73 -3.44
N THR A 14 -23.32 -7.53 -2.28
CA THR A 14 -24.10 -6.33 -1.97
C THR A 14 -23.23 -5.09 -1.83
N LEU A 15 -22.10 -5.20 -1.12
CA LEU A 15 -21.15 -4.10 -0.95
C LEU A 15 -20.54 -3.69 -2.30
N VAL A 16 -20.11 -4.65 -3.11
CA VAL A 16 -19.56 -4.40 -4.45
C VAL A 16 -20.58 -3.68 -5.32
N LYS A 17 -21.85 -4.13 -5.34
CA LYS A 17 -22.91 -3.44 -6.10
C LYS A 17 -23.12 -2.00 -5.63
N SER A 18 -23.08 -1.77 -4.31
CA SER A 18 -23.22 -0.44 -3.73
C SER A 18 -22.07 0.47 -4.14
N LEU A 19 -20.83 -0.03 -4.06
CA LEU A 19 -19.63 0.71 -4.44
C LEU A 19 -19.62 1.05 -5.94
N ILE A 20 -19.94 0.09 -6.81
CA ILE A 20 -20.07 0.34 -8.25
C ILE A 20 -21.13 1.41 -8.51
N GLY A 21 -22.29 1.32 -7.84
CA GLY A 21 -23.34 2.33 -7.97
C GLY A 21 -22.91 3.72 -7.50
N TYR A 22 -22.12 3.81 -6.43
CA TYR A 22 -21.56 5.05 -5.93
C TYR A 22 -20.48 5.62 -6.87
N ALA A 23 -19.58 4.77 -7.35
CA ALA A 23 -18.51 5.13 -8.27
C ALA A 23 -19.05 5.74 -9.58
N ASN A 24 -20.09 5.14 -10.16
CA ASN A 24 -20.73 5.69 -11.35
C ASN A 24 -21.33 7.08 -11.10
N ARG A 25 -21.93 7.32 -9.93
CA ARG A 25 -22.43 8.67 -9.58
C ARG A 25 -21.31 9.69 -9.47
N LEU A 26 -20.18 9.31 -8.84
CA LEU A 26 -19.01 10.20 -8.79
C LEU A 26 -18.52 10.56 -10.19
N ILE A 27 -18.48 9.61 -11.12
CA ILE A 27 -18.07 9.85 -12.51
C ILE A 27 -19.05 10.81 -13.20
N ASP A 28 -20.36 10.55 -13.09
CA ASP A 28 -21.40 11.38 -13.70
C ASP A 28 -21.39 12.83 -13.16
N GLU A 29 -21.09 12.99 -11.87
CA GLU A 29 -21.06 14.29 -11.18
C GLU A 29 -19.67 14.97 -11.21
N ASN A 30 -18.67 14.32 -11.83
CA ASN A 30 -17.26 14.73 -11.76
C ASN A 30 -16.79 14.99 -10.31
N GLY A 31 -17.24 14.13 -9.40
CA GLY A 31 -16.94 14.14 -7.98
C GLY A 31 -15.79 13.21 -7.60
N ALA A 32 -15.41 13.27 -6.32
CA ALA A 32 -14.41 12.40 -5.71
C ALA A 32 -14.66 12.26 -4.21
N ILE A 33 -14.13 11.20 -3.60
CA ILE A 33 -14.07 11.07 -2.14
C ILE A 33 -12.79 11.76 -1.67
N GLU A 34 -12.93 12.81 -0.86
CA GLU A 34 -11.79 13.40 -0.15
C GLU A 34 -11.42 12.52 1.05
N ILE A 35 -10.21 11.96 1.04
CA ILE A 35 -9.68 11.13 2.11
C ILE A 35 -8.63 11.94 2.87
N HIS A 36 -8.91 12.20 4.15
CA HIS A 36 -7.97 12.89 5.03
C HIS A 36 -6.87 11.95 5.52
N MET A 37 -5.64 12.44 5.46
CA MET A 37 -4.44 11.79 5.95
C MET A 37 -3.89 12.60 7.13
N GLU A 38 -3.86 11.97 8.30
CA GLU A 38 -3.35 12.62 9.51
C GLU A 38 -1.83 12.81 9.44
N ALA A 39 -1.33 13.78 10.22
CA ALA A 39 0.10 13.91 10.48
C ALA A 39 0.66 12.60 11.08
N GLY A 40 1.86 12.23 10.68
CA GLY A 40 2.57 11.03 11.09
C GLY A 40 2.35 9.80 10.20
N ILE A 41 1.41 9.85 9.24
CA ILE A 41 1.18 8.74 8.29
C ILE A 41 2.30 8.68 7.26
N ILE A 42 2.39 9.75 6.46
CA ILE A 42 3.40 9.92 5.41
C ILE A 42 4.35 11.06 5.79
N ASP A 43 3.78 12.17 6.25
CA ASP A 43 4.48 13.41 6.57
C ASP A 43 4.15 13.84 8.00
N ASP A 44 4.96 14.73 8.57
CA ASP A 44 4.65 15.38 9.85
C ASP A 44 3.47 16.38 9.74
N GLU A 45 2.95 16.59 8.53
CA GLU A 45 1.80 17.43 8.23
C GLU A 45 0.58 16.59 7.83
N SER A 46 -0.61 17.06 8.19
CA SER A 46 -1.86 16.49 7.71
C SER A 46 -2.12 16.93 6.26
N GLY A 47 -2.67 16.03 5.45
CA GLY A 47 -3.07 16.31 4.07
C GLY A 47 -4.39 15.65 3.69
N CYS A 48 -4.76 15.77 2.43
CA CYS A 48 -5.84 15.00 1.83
C CYS A 48 -5.47 14.58 0.41
N PHE A 49 -6.11 13.53 -0.06
CA PHE A 49 -6.06 13.09 -1.45
C PHE A 49 -7.46 12.66 -1.89
N TYR A 50 -7.67 12.56 -3.19
CA TYR A 50 -9.00 12.35 -3.78
C TYR A 50 -9.06 10.97 -4.43
N LEU A 51 -9.99 10.13 -3.97
CA LEU A 51 -10.31 8.85 -4.56
C LEU A 51 -11.44 9.02 -5.59
N MET A 52 -11.14 8.70 -6.83
CA MET A 52 -12.03 8.89 -7.98
C MET A 52 -12.96 7.68 -8.15
N GLY A 53 -14.05 7.87 -8.89
CA GLY A 53 -14.95 6.75 -9.24
C GLY A 53 -14.22 5.64 -10.00
N ASP A 54 -13.32 5.97 -10.93
CA ASP A 54 -12.52 4.99 -11.67
C ASP A 54 -11.65 4.12 -10.74
N ASP A 55 -11.07 4.70 -9.67
CA ASP A 55 -10.28 3.95 -8.69
C ASP A 55 -11.14 2.88 -7.99
N ILE A 56 -12.41 3.20 -7.69
CA ILE A 56 -13.36 2.28 -7.06
C ILE A 56 -13.78 1.18 -8.03
N LEU A 57 -14.02 1.51 -9.30
CA LEU A 57 -14.38 0.54 -10.33
C LEU A 57 -13.26 -0.47 -10.56
N GLN A 58 -12.02 0.01 -10.78
CA GLN A 58 -10.83 -0.84 -10.94
C GLN A 58 -10.72 -1.86 -9.79
N PHE A 59 -10.94 -1.39 -8.56
CA PHE A 59 -10.85 -2.23 -7.38
C PHE A 59 -11.98 -3.28 -7.30
N CYS A 60 -13.22 -2.88 -7.63
CA CYS A 60 -14.37 -3.78 -7.66
C CYS A 60 -14.21 -4.86 -8.73
N GLU A 61 -13.62 -4.53 -9.87
CA GLU A 61 -13.51 -5.38 -11.06
C GLU A 61 -12.22 -6.23 -11.09
N MET A 62 -11.34 -6.08 -10.09
CA MET A 62 -10.02 -6.76 -10.05
C MET A 62 -9.12 -6.35 -11.21
N GLU A 63 -9.07 -5.04 -11.49
CA GLU A 63 -8.16 -4.45 -12.48
C GLU A 63 -6.88 -3.94 -11.83
N GLU A 64 -5.98 -3.41 -12.65
CA GLU A 64 -4.78 -2.71 -12.18
C GLU A 64 -5.22 -1.46 -11.40
N ILE A 65 -4.71 -1.33 -10.18
CA ILE A 65 -5.14 -0.28 -9.25
C ILE A 65 -4.19 0.90 -9.26
N SER A 66 -4.76 2.08 -9.05
CA SER A 66 -4.00 3.32 -8.96
C SER A 66 -3.16 3.44 -7.68
N VAL A 67 -2.22 4.39 -7.72
CA VAL A 67 -1.48 4.85 -6.52
C VAL A 67 -2.45 5.34 -5.44
N THR A 68 -3.55 5.99 -5.82
CA THR A 68 -4.59 6.46 -4.91
C THR A 68 -5.25 5.30 -4.15
N ALA A 69 -5.52 4.18 -4.81
CA ALA A 69 -6.03 2.99 -4.14
C ALA A 69 -5.03 2.46 -3.09
N ILE A 70 -3.72 2.46 -3.41
CA ILE A 70 -2.64 2.08 -2.47
C ILE A 70 -2.59 3.05 -1.28
N LEU A 71 -2.67 4.36 -1.51
CA LEU A 71 -2.72 5.38 -0.47
C LEU A 71 -3.93 5.19 0.46
N THR A 72 -5.10 4.89 -0.10
CA THR A 72 -6.31 4.53 0.67
C THR A 72 -6.06 3.34 1.59
N TYR A 73 -5.36 2.30 1.11
CA TYR A 73 -5.04 1.15 1.95
C TYR A 73 -4.00 1.48 3.02
N MET A 74 -2.98 2.29 2.72
CA MET A 74 -2.01 2.77 3.72
C MET A 74 -2.70 3.55 4.83
N ARG A 75 -3.65 4.40 4.45
CA ARG A 75 -4.51 5.17 5.37
C ARG A 75 -5.41 4.27 6.23
N LEU A 76 -5.90 3.15 5.68
CA LEU A 76 -6.61 2.13 6.46
C LEU A 76 -5.69 1.40 7.44
N LEU A 77 -4.51 0.93 7.00
CA LEU A 77 -3.53 0.26 7.86
C LEU A 77 -3.11 1.15 9.03
N TYR A 78 -2.92 2.45 8.78
CA TYR A 78 -2.59 3.40 9.84
C TYR A 78 -3.69 3.52 10.89
N GLU A 79 -4.97 3.60 10.50
CA GLU A 79 -6.08 3.57 11.47
C GLU A 79 -6.03 2.32 12.36
N GLN A 80 -5.75 1.16 11.76
CA GLN A 80 -5.61 -0.08 12.50
C GLN A 80 -4.42 -0.05 13.47
N LEU A 81 -3.30 0.54 13.05
CA LEU A 81 -2.11 0.70 13.89
C LEU A 81 -2.38 1.64 15.08
N LYS A 82 -3.05 2.78 14.87
CA LYS A 82 -3.46 3.69 15.95
C LYS A 82 -4.36 2.99 16.97
N ASN A 83 -5.33 2.23 16.48
CA ASN A 83 -6.23 1.46 17.35
C ASN A 83 -5.48 0.43 18.20
N ARG A 84 -4.34 -0.06 17.72
CA ARG A 84 -3.44 -0.98 18.45
C ARG A 84 -2.34 -0.27 19.23
N LYS A 85 -2.24 1.06 19.16
CA LYS A 85 -1.15 1.88 19.72
C LYS A 85 0.23 1.47 19.20
N MET A 86 0.31 1.20 17.90
CA MET A 86 1.52 0.79 17.18
C MET A 86 1.89 1.77 16.06
N ASP A 87 1.16 2.88 15.92
CA ASP A 87 1.36 3.93 14.92
C ASP A 87 2.74 4.61 15.05
N ASP A 88 3.34 4.63 16.24
CA ASP A 88 4.71 5.13 16.42
C ASP A 88 5.77 4.23 15.76
N MET A 89 5.49 2.94 15.51
CA MET A 89 6.48 2.00 14.98
C MET A 89 6.59 2.02 13.45
N TYR A 90 5.59 2.54 12.74
CA TYR A 90 5.54 2.45 11.29
C TYR A 90 5.45 3.85 10.67
N ARG A 91 6.17 4.03 9.57
CA ARG A 91 6.06 5.22 8.71
C ARG A 91 5.82 4.75 7.29
N PHE A 92 5.06 5.53 6.55
CA PHE A 92 4.76 5.23 5.16
C PHE A 92 5.36 6.32 4.25
N VAL A 93 5.57 5.99 2.97
CA VAL A 93 5.94 6.99 1.95
C VAL A 93 4.92 6.91 0.82
N ASP A 94 4.49 8.08 0.35
CA ASP A 94 3.62 8.18 -0.81
C ASP A 94 4.33 7.62 -2.07
N PRO A 95 3.79 6.58 -2.72
CA PRO A 95 4.35 6.07 -3.97
C PRO A 95 4.49 7.16 -5.05
N SER A 96 3.59 8.15 -5.06
CA SER A 96 3.57 9.22 -6.06
C SER A 96 4.85 10.06 -6.01
N ALA A 97 5.38 10.33 -4.81
CA ALA A 97 6.59 11.11 -4.61
C ALA A 97 7.84 10.49 -5.28
N LEU A 98 7.78 9.17 -5.56
CA LEU A 98 8.85 8.42 -6.20
C LEU A 98 8.53 8.00 -7.63
N SER A 99 7.30 8.24 -8.10
CA SER A 99 6.85 7.84 -9.43
C SER A 99 7.57 8.60 -10.54
N GLU A 100 7.85 7.91 -11.64
CA GLU A 100 8.39 8.51 -12.87
C GLU A 100 7.36 9.42 -13.56
N GLU A 101 6.07 9.17 -13.32
CA GLU A 101 4.94 9.88 -13.94
C GLU A 101 4.81 11.33 -13.45
N THR A 102 5.45 11.66 -12.33
CA THR A 102 5.50 13.04 -11.81
C THR A 102 6.31 14.00 -12.68
N GLY A 103 7.15 13.47 -13.58
CA GLY A 103 8.11 14.27 -14.34
C GLY A 103 9.29 14.78 -13.51
N TYR A 104 9.35 14.47 -12.20
CA TYR A 104 10.49 14.84 -11.36
C TYR A 104 11.75 14.09 -11.77
N LYS A 105 12.86 14.83 -11.86
CA LYS A 105 14.18 14.26 -12.10
C LYS A 105 14.56 13.27 -11.00
N ASN A 106 15.33 12.25 -11.36
CA ASN A 106 15.87 11.24 -10.44
C ASN A 106 16.50 11.86 -9.19
N ASP A 107 17.17 13.01 -9.35
CA ASP A 107 17.82 13.68 -8.24
C ASP A 107 16.86 14.18 -7.16
N HIS A 108 15.71 14.69 -7.57
CA HIS A 108 14.66 15.19 -6.69
C HIS A 108 14.01 14.02 -5.93
N ARG A 109 13.60 12.99 -6.66
CA ARG A 109 12.95 11.79 -6.10
C ARG A 109 13.86 11.06 -5.10
N ALA A 110 15.16 10.95 -5.41
CA ALA A 110 16.12 10.38 -4.48
C ALA A 110 16.36 11.27 -3.24
N HIS A 111 16.31 12.59 -3.39
CA HIS A 111 16.42 13.51 -2.26
C HIS A 111 15.20 13.39 -1.33
N GLU A 112 14.01 13.28 -1.90
CA GLU A 112 12.77 13.04 -1.15
C GLU A 112 12.84 11.72 -0.37
N LEU A 113 13.26 10.62 -1.00
CA LEU A 113 13.44 9.36 -0.27
C LEU A 113 14.47 9.47 0.88
N LEU A 114 15.57 10.18 0.65
CA LEU A 114 16.61 10.39 1.67
C LEU A 114 16.10 11.20 2.87
N SER A 115 15.35 12.28 2.63
CA SER A 115 14.80 13.12 3.71
C SER A 115 13.90 12.29 4.63
N ARG A 116 13.08 11.39 4.04
CA ARG A 116 12.23 10.46 4.79
C ARG A 116 13.03 9.45 5.60
N MET A 117 14.11 8.90 5.06
CA MET A 117 14.95 7.96 5.81
C MET A 117 15.69 8.61 6.98
N MET A 118 16.06 9.90 6.86
CA MET A 118 16.82 10.61 7.90
C MET A 118 16.01 10.90 9.17
N VAL A 119 14.68 10.88 9.09
CA VAL A 119 13.79 11.15 10.23
C VAL A 119 13.24 9.88 10.88
N VAL A 120 13.61 8.69 10.38
CA VAL A 120 13.21 7.39 10.91
C VAL A 120 14.04 7.06 12.16
N GLY A 121 13.37 6.87 13.29
CA GLY A 121 13.99 6.47 14.55
C GLY A 121 14.48 5.00 14.56
N PRO A 122 15.31 4.59 15.52
CA PRO A 122 15.96 3.27 15.56
C PRO A 122 15.01 2.06 15.67
N HIS A 123 13.72 2.30 15.95
CA HIS A 123 12.68 1.27 16.08
C HIS A 123 11.53 1.45 15.08
N HIS A 124 11.65 2.41 14.15
CA HIS A 124 10.66 2.64 13.12
C HIS A 124 10.90 1.73 11.91
N LEU A 125 9.82 1.25 11.29
CA LEU A 125 9.81 0.58 10.01
C LEU A 125 9.19 1.51 8.97
N LEU A 126 9.99 1.91 7.98
CA LEU A 126 9.54 2.71 6.84
C LEU A 126 9.06 1.77 5.72
N LEU A 127 7.78 1.84 5.37
CA LEU A 127 7.18 1.08 4.27
C LEU A 127 7.14 1.94 3.00
N LEU A 128 7.77 1.41 1.95
CA LEU A 128 7.97 2.10 0.68
C LEU A 128 7.39 1.28 -0.49
N PRO A 129 6.10 1.45 -0.82
CA PRO A 129 5.57 0.97 -2.10
C PRO A 129 6.19 1.77 -3.27
N PHE A 130 6.81 1.09 -4.24
CA PHE A 130 7.39 1.74 -5.42
C PHE A 130 7.33 0.84 -6.65
N ASN A 131 7.39 1.46 -7.83
CA ASN A 131 7.65 0.78 -9.10
C ASN A 131 9.18 0.62 -9.32
N ALA A 132 9.63 -0.52 -9.86
CA ALA A 132 11.03 -0.93 -9.97
C ALA A 132 11.98 0.13 -10.57
N GLY A 133 11.51 1.00 -11.48
CA GLY A 133 12.28 2.13 -12.01
C GLY A 133 12.78 3.10 -10.93
N ALA A 134 11.96 3.35 -9.90
CA ALA A 134 12.30 4.22 -8.78
C ALA A 134 13.47 3.67 -7.92
N PHE A 135 13.53 2.35 -7.71
CA PHE A 135 14.59 1.72 -6.93
C PHE A 135 15.95 1.77 -7.63
N THR A 136 15.96 1.63 -8.95
CA THR A 136 17.19 1.68 -9.74
C THR A 136 17.86 3.06 -9.61
N MET A 137 17.06 4.13 -9.71
CA MET A 137 17.48 5.50 -9.44
C MET A 137 18.05 5.68 -8.02
N PHE A 138 17.39 5.10 -7.01
CA PHE A 138 17.85 5.22 -5.64
C PHE A 138 19.19 4.51 -5.40
N ALA A 139 19.34 3.29 -5.90
CA ALA A 139 20.56 2.49 -5.75
C ALA A 139 21.78 3.19 -6.37
N GLU A 140 21.63 3.80 -7.55
CA GLU A 140 22.71 4.56 -8.21
C GLU A 140 23.18 5.77 -7.39
N LYS A 141 22.25 6.47 -6.74
CA LYS A 141 22.57 7.70 -6.00
C LYS A 141 23.13 7.41 -4.60
N ILE A 142 22.62 6.38 -3.93
CA ILE A 142 23.20 5.87 -2.67
C ILE A 142 24.65 5.41 -2.86
N GLY A 143 24.95 4.72 -3.98
CA GLY A 143 26.32 4.31 -4.30
C GLY A 143 27.29 5.48 -4.44
N LYS A 144 26.81 6.66 -4.82
CA LYS A 144 27.61 7.89 -4.97
C LYS A 144 27.73 8.72 -3.68
N MET A 145 26.79 8.59 -2.74
CA MET A 145 26.74 9.39 -1.51
C MET A 145 27.53 8.82 -0.32
N GLU A 146 28.35 7.76 -0.52
CA GLU A 146 29.08 7.07 0.57
C GLU A 146 28.23 6.84 1.84
N MET A 147 26.95 6.46 1.68
CA MET A 147 26.07 6.08 2.79
C MET A 147 26.51 4.71 3.35
N LYS A 148 27.70 4.66 3.96
CA LYS A 148 28.37 3.49 4.54
C LYS A 148 27.58 2.83 5.69
N CYS A 149 26.47 3.44 6.12
CA CYS A 149 25.61 2.98 7.21
C CYS A 149 24.34 2.22 6.75
N VAL A 150 24.01 2.21 5.45
CA VAL A 150 22.82 1.50 4.95
C VAL A 150 23.18 0.10 4.46
N THR A 151 22.59 -0.91 5.10
CA THR A 151 22.76 -2.30 4.69
C THR A 151 21.61 -2.74 3.80
N TRP A 152 21.91 -2.97 2.52
CA TRP A 152 20.95 -3.48 1.57
C TRP A 152 20.79 -5.00 1.68
N ARG A 153 19.54 -5.45 1.67
CA ARG A 153 19.17 -6.86 1.70
C ARG A 153 18.04 -7.10 0.72
N MET A 154 18.33 -7.86 -0.34
CA MET A 154 17.31 -8.34 -1.26
C MET A 154 16.66 -9.58 -0.66
N ILE A 155 15.34 -9.55 -0.51
CA ILE A 155 14.53 -10.71 -0.10
C ILE A 155 13.70 -11.22 -1.26
N LYS A 156 13.31 -12.48 -1.17
CA LYS A 156 12.29 -13.06 -2.04
C LYS A 156 10.93 -12.55 -1.56
N CYS A 157 10.09 -12.13 -2.50
CA CYS A 157 8.71 -11.73 -2.24
C CYS A 157 7.73 -12.69 -2.94
N PRO A 158 6.49 -12.83 -2.44
CA PRO A 158 5.41 -13.51 -3.15
C PRO A 158 5.34 -13.09 -4.63
N GLN A 159 5.29 -14.06 -5.53
CA GLN A 159 5.30 -13.80 -6.98
C GLN A 159 3.88 -13.86 -7.53
N GLN A 160 3.40 -12.73 -8.04
CA GLN A 160 2.11 -12.64 -8.71
C GLN A 160 2.08 -13.42 -10.04
N PRO A 161 0.91 -13.92 -10.46
CA PRO A 161 0.79 -14.68 -11.70
C PRO A 161 0.81 -13.80 -12.95
N THR A 162 0.32 -12.55 -12.87
CA THR A 162 0.22 -11.62 -14.01
C THR A 162 0.71 -10.22 -13.65
N GLY A 163 0.45 -9.20 -14.48
CA GLY A 163 0.78 -7.80 -14.18
C GLY A 163 -0.26 -7.08 -13.31
N VAL A 164 -1.50 -7.54 -13.33
CA VAL A 164 -2.66 -6.85 -12.76
C VAL A 164 -2.61 -6.82 -11.22
N GLU A 165 -2.07 -7.88 -10.60
CA GLU A 165 -2.18 -8.07 -9.16
C GLU A 165 -1.14 -7.28 -8.34
N CYS A 166 -0.25 -6.52 -8.98
CA CYS A 166 0.91 -5.91 -8.30
C CYS A 166 0.53 -4.99 -7.14
N GLY A 167 -0.44 -4.10 -7.33
CA GLY A 167 -0.91 -3.22 -6.26
C GLY A 167 -1.50 -4.01 -5.08
N TYR A 168 -2.28 -5.06 -5.36
CA TYR A 168 -2.87 -5.92 -4.32
C TYR A 168 -1.81 -6.71 -3.55
N TYR A 169 -0.77 -7.21 -4.24
CA TYR A 169 0.34 -7.91 -3.60
C TYR A 169 1.13 -6.97 -2.69
N VAL A 170 1.34 -5.71 -3.12
CA VAL A 170 1.97 -4.68 -2.29
C VAL A 170 1.13 -4.39 -1.05
N MET A 171 -0.18 -4.17 -1.20
CA MET A 171 -1.10 -3.98 -0.07
C MET A 171 -1.06 -5.17 0.90
N ARG A 172 -1.17 -6.40 0.39
CA ARG A 172 -1.11 -7.62 1.20
C ARG A 172 0.22 -7.74 1.95
N TYR A 173 1.33 -7.46 1.28
CA TYR A 173 2.66 -7.52 1.89
C TYR A 173 2.82 -6.47 2.99
N MET A 174 2.31 -5.24 2.79
CA MET A 174 2.26 -4.23 3.86
C MET A 174 1.45 -4.72 5.06
N LYS A 175 0.27 -5.30 4.82
CA LYS A 175 -0.58 -5.89 5.87
C LYS A 175 0.15 -6.98 6.66
N ASP A 176 0.83 -7.89 5.96
CA ASP A 176 1.59 -8.98 6.57
C ASP A 176 2.74 -8.46 7.45
N ILE A 177 3.43 -7.39 7.01
CA ILE A 177 4.50 -6.73 7.79
C ILE A 177 3.93 -6.09 9.06
N VAL A 178 2.87 -5.29 8.96
CA VAL A 178 2.29 -4.60 10.13
C VAL A 178 1.64 -5.57 11.13
N ALA A 179 1.19 -6.73 10.66
CA ALA A 179 0.68 -7.82 11.49
C ALA A 179 1.77 -8.67 12.16
N ASN A 180 3.06 -8.34 11.97
CA ASN A 180 4.18 -9.11 12.53
C ASN A 180 4.39 -8.88 14.04
N HIS A 181 3.43 -9.29 14.87
CA HIS A 181 3.47 -9.08 16.32
C HIS A 181 4.55 -9.88 17.07
N GLN A 182 5.19 -10.86 16.42
CA GLN A 182 6.18 -11.75 17.07
C GLN A 182 7.60 -11.18 17.07
N ASN A 183 7.82 -9.99 16.48
CA ASN A 183 9.15 -9.40 16.27
C ASN A 183 10.15 -10.36 15.59
N VAL A 184 9.65 -11.33 14.83
CA VAL A 184 10.51 -12.18 13.99
C VAL A 184 11.18 -11.26 12.97
N PRO A 185 12.51 -11.36 12.76
CA PRO A 185 13.19 -10.56 11.77
C PRO A 185 12.49 -10.62 10.42
N ILE A 186 12.25 -9.46 9.80
CA ILE A 186 11.55 -9.34 8.50
C ILE A 186 12.15 -10.32 7.48
N MET A 187 13.49 -10.41 7.48
CA MET A 187 14.28 -11.27 6.61
C MET A 187 13.99 -12.78 6.75
N GLU A 188 13.57 -13.22 7.93
CA GLU A 188 13.26 -14.62 8.18
C GLU A 188 11.80 -14.92 7.82
N LYS A 189 10.90 -14.01 8.17
CA LYS A 189 9.45 -14.23 8.01
C LYS A 189 8.95 -13.99 6.59
N PHE A 190 9.48 -12.98 5.90
CA PHE A 190 8.91 -12.50 4.64
C PHE A 190 9.73 -12.87 3.39
N ASN A 191 10.77 -13.69 3.54
CA ASN A 191 11.65 -14.13 2.45
C ASN A 191 11.12 -15.41 1.77
N ARG A 192 9.94 -15.30 1.13
CA ARG A 192 9.24 -16.41 0.45
C ARG A 192 8.94 -16.06 -1.00
N ARG A 193 8.66 -17.07 -1.83
CA ARG A 193 8.24 -16.88 -3.24
C ARG A 193 6.80 -17.28 -3.50
N ASP A 194 6.18 -17.98 -2.57
CA ASP A 194 4.83 -18.50 -2.73
C ASP A 194 3.86 -17.35 -2.94
N ALA A 195 3.20 -17.38 -4.09
CA ALA A 195 2.14 -16.46 -4.47
C ALA A 195 1.09 -16.37 -3.36
N TYR A 196 0.45 -15.22 -3.23
CA TYR A 196 -0.76 -15.14 -2.43
C TYR A 196 -1.88 -15.90 -3.11
N SER A 197 -2.65 -16.63 -2.33
CA SER A 197 -3.91 -17.18 -2.77
C SER A 197 -4.91 -16.07 -3.05
N GLN A 198 -5.91 -16.36 -3.89
CA GLN A 198 -6.98 -15.40 -4.17
C GLN A 198 -7.71 -14.98 -2.89
N ALA A 199 -7.86 -15.89 -1.90
CA ALA A 199 -8.49 -15.56 -0.62
C ALA A 199 -7.68 -14.54 0.20
N GLU A 200 -6.35 -14.64 0.22
CA GLU A 200 -5.48 -13.65 0.89
C GLU A 200 -5.57 -12.27 0.22
N VAL A 201 -5.68 -12.25 -1.12
CA VAL A 201 -5.89 -11.03 -1.90
C VAL A 201 -7.29 -10.46 -1.65
N ASP A 202 -8.33 -11.29 -1.67
CA ASP A 202 -9.71 -10.89 -1.43
C ASP A 202 -9.93 -10.36 -0.01
N GLU A 203 -9.14 -10.80 0.97
CA GLU A 203 -9.14 -10.25 2.33
C GLU A 203 -8.77 -8.76 2.32
N VAL A 204 -7.68 -8.40 1.62
CA VAL A 204 -7.27 -7.00 1.44
C VAL A 204 -8.35 -6.22 0.70
N ARG A 205 -8.96 -6.84 -0.32
CA ARG A 205 -10.02 -6.22 -1.09
C ARG A 205 -11.25 -5.92 -0.23
N SER A 206 -11.65 -6.87 0.60
CA SER A 206 -12.79 -6.73 1.49
C SER A 206 -12.58 -5.62 2.51
N GLU A 207 -11.41 -5.58 3.15
CA GLU A 207 -11.05 -4.50 4.08
C GLU A 207 -11.06 -3.11 3.43
N TRP A 208 -10.51 -3.00 2.22
CA TRP A 208 -10.48 -1.74 1.47
C TRP A 208 -11.90 -1.30 1.09
N ALA A 209 -12.73 -2.22 0.58
CA ALA A 209 -14.10 -1.93 0.19
C ALA A 209 -14.98 -1.55 1.38
N GLU A 210 -14.80 -2.20 2.54
CA GLU A 210 -15.48 -1.83 3.78
C GLU A 210 -15.06 -0.45 4.26
N PHE A 211 -13.78 -0.11 4.13
CA PHE A 211 -13.28 1.22 4.46
C PHE A 211 -13.90 2.30 3.55
N VAL A 212 -13.86 2.10 2.23
CA VAL A 212 -14.42 3.04 1.25
C VAL A 212 -15.95 3.13 1.36
N GLY A 213 -16.62 2.02 1.68
CA GLY A 213 -18.06 1.98 1.90
C GLY A 213 -18.57 2.89 3.02
N LYS A 214 -17.69 3.37 3.92
CA LYS A 214 -18.04 4.35 4.96
C LYS A 214 -18.33 5.75 4.39
N PHE A 215 -17.92 6.03 3.15
CA PHE A 215 -18.13 7.31 2.46
C PHE A 215 -19.32 7.27 1.50
N CYS A 216 -19.90 6.08 1.27
CA CYS A 216 -20.91 5.82 0.25
C CYS A 216 -22.36 6.00 0.71
#